data_AF-A0A7V6BY96-F1
#
_entry.id   AF-A0A7V6BY96-F1
#
_cell.length_a   1.000
_cell.length_b   1.000
_cell.length_c   1.000
_cell.angle_alpha   90.00
_cell.angle_beta   90.00
_cell.angle_gamma   90.00
#
_symmetry.space_group_name_H-M   'P 1'
#
loop_
_entity.id
_entity.type
_entity.pdbx_description
1 polymer ?
#
loop_
_entity_poly.entity_id
_entity_poly.type
_entity_poly.pdbx_seq_one_letter_code
_entity_poly.pdbx_strand_id
1 'polypeptide(L)'
;MDKGNVRVRIFPAGCNAATPFNDREEKMKKRRMFSGVAAAAVLGIGLGIGMVFAGAPAGAPENEIIIEGKKPARFNHATHSALGLECGVCHHDGEHSPLTAESIAALADPAELRCVACHNDAHPNKDMQKPKDVFHARCQTCHKEGYQGKTGPTKCTDCHVRQNKALEGC
;
A
#
# COMPACT_ATOMS: atom_id res chain seq x y z
N MET A 1 -43.20 -22.51 14.29
CA MET A 1 -41.79 -22.12 14.50
C MET A 1 -41.47 -20.97 13.57
N ASP A 2 -40.97 -19.89 14.13
CA ASP A 2 -41.01 -18.52 13.61
C ASP A 2 -39.91 -18.20 12.57
N LYS A 3 -40.18 -17.20 11.72
CA LYS A 3 -39.36 -16.76 10.59
C LYS A 3 -38.29 -15.76 11.06
N GLY A 4 -37.02 -16.19 11.11
CA GLY A 4 -35.88 -15.36 11.52
C GLY A 4 -35.15 -14.70 10.35
N ASN A 5 -35.49 -13.44 10.10
CA ASN A 5 -34.88 -12.51 9.13
C ASN A 5 -33.48 -12.05 9.60
N VAL A 6 -32.40 -12.51 8.96
CA VAL A 6 -31.03 -12.04 9.27
C VAL A 6 -30.72 -10.82 8.41
N ARG A 7 -30.84 -9.63 9.00
CA ARG A 7 -30.33 -8.38 8.44
C ARG A 7 -28.85 -8.24 8.76
N VAL A 8 -28.00 -8.42 7.74
CA VAL A 8 -26.58 -8.04 7.78
C VAL A 8 -26.50 -6.52 7.96
N ARG A 9 -25.94 -6.08 9.10
CA ARG A 9 -25.63 -4.67 9.35
C ARG A 9 -24.28 -4.36 8.71
N ILE A 10 -24.33 -3.58 7.65
CA ILE A 10 -23.18 -2.88 7.05
C ILE A 10 -22.79 -1.76 8.01
N PHE A 11 -21.58 -1.81 8.56
CA PHE A 11 -20.96 -0.68 9.25
C PHE A 11 -19.98 0.00 8.29
N PRO A 12 -20.13 1.30 7.98
CA PRO A 12 -19.11 2.04 7.28
C PRO A 12 -18.21 2.81 8.27
N ALA A 13 -16.99 3.05 7.78
CA ALA A 13 -16.08 4.16 8.10
C ALA A 13 -15.28 4.10 9.41
N GLY A 14 -14.00 4.49 9.30
CA GLY A 14 -13.30 5.09 10.43
C GLY A 14 -11.80 4.84 10.54
N CYS A 15 -11.02 4.89 9.45
CA CYS A 15 -9.61 5.27 9.58
C CYS A 15 -9.52 6.76 9.94
N ASN A 16 -8.53 7.10 10.76
CA ASN A 16 -8.09 8.43 11.23
C ASN A 16 -8.61 8.87 12.60
N ALA A 17 -7.73 8.85 13.60
CA ALA A 17 -7.05 10.08 14.04
C ALA A 17 -6.09 9.74 15.18
N ALA A 18 -4.83 10.11 14.99
CA ALA A 18 -3.81 10.17 16.02
C ALA A 18 -4.30 11.00 17.22
N THR A 19 -4.09 10.48 18.42
CA THR A 19 -4.21 11.24 19.67
C THR A 19 -2.94 12.05 19.88
N PRO A 20 -3.00 13.38 20.03
CA PRO A 20 -1.90 14.12 20.62
C PRO A 20 -1.97 14.04 22.14
N PHE A 21 -0.81 13.73 22.71
CA PHE A 21 -0.43 13.84 24.10
C PHE A 21 -0.56 15.29 24.62
N ASN A 22 -1.01 15.38 25.86
CA ASN A 22 -0.72 16.35 26.91
C ASN A 22 -1.10 17.84 26.83
N ASP A 23 -1.73 18.21 27.96
CA ASP A 23 -1.50 19.38 28.80
C ASP A 23 -2.02 20.73 28.34
N ARG A 24 -3.25 21.00 28.78
CA ARG A 24 -3.77 22.32 29.05
C ARG A 24 -3.66 22.53 30.57
N GLU A 25 -2.87 23.51 30.99
CA GLU A 25 -3.16 24.47 32.08
C GLU A 25 -1.87 25.13 32.58
N GLU A 26 -1.53 26.30 32.05
CA GLU A 26 -0.65 27.24 32.76
C GLU A 26 -1.20 28.67 32.55
N LYS A 27 -1.49 29.31 33.68
CA LYS A 27 -2.22 30.56 33.82
C LYS A 27 -1.41 31.75 33.28
N MET A 28 -2.05 32.49 32.37
CA MET A 28 -1.63 33.82 31.91
C MET A 28 -1.51 34.81 33.09
N LYS A 29 -0.28 35.13 33.52
CA LYS A 29 0.01 36.27 34.40
C LYS A 29 0.75 37.36 33.65
N LYS A 30 -0.05 38.29 33.13
CA LYS A 30 0.31 39.56 32.50
C LYS A 30 1.21 40.42 33.40
N ARG A 31 2.47 40.69 33.00
CA ARG A 31 3.17 41.91 33.44
C ARG A 31 4.35 42.34 32.54
N ARG A 32 4.07 43.39 31.77
CA ARG A 32 4.91 44.57 31.44
C ARG A 32 6.22 44.36 30.66
N MET A 33 6.16 44.82 29.41
CA MET A 33 7.28 45.17 28.54
C MET A 33 8.26 46.12 29.24
N PHE A 34 9.55 45.82 29.12
CA PHE A 34 10.63 46.79 29.13
C PHE A 34 11.48 46.54 27.88
N SER A 35 11.55 47.55 27.02
CA SER A 35 12.48 47.64 25.89
C SER A 35 13.92 47.68 26.41
N GLY A 36 14.78 46.85 25.82
CA GLY A 36 16.22 46.89 26.04
C GLY A 36 16.93 46.26 24.85
N VAL A 37 17.46 47.11 23.97
CA VAL A 37 18.31 46.71 22.84
C VAL A 37 19.66 46.23 23.39
N ALA A 38 20.09 45.02 23.01
CA ALA A 38 21.50 44.64 23.03
C ALA A 38 21.74 43.55 21.96
N ALA A 39 22.56 43.91 20.98
CA ALA A 39 22.99 43.03 19.89
C ALA A 39 23.97 41.96 20.40
N ALA A 40 23.83 40.72 19.91
CA ALA A 40 24.95 39.79 19.74
C ALA A 40 24.55 38.69 18.75
N ALA A 41 25.26 38.65 17.62
CA ALA A 41 25.25 37.58 16.64
C ALA A 41 25.65 36.24 17.27
N VAL A 42 25.05 35.12 16.84
CA VAL A 42 25.71 33.80 16.71
C VAL A 42 24.85 32.87 15.84
N LEU A 43 25.46 32.47 14.71
CA LEU A 43 25.33 31.22 13.96
C LEU A 43 23.95 30.78 13.41
N GLY A 44 23.83 30.89 12.08
CA GLY A 44 22.81 30.22 11.30
C GLY A 44 22.91 28.71 11.45
N ILE A 45 21.85 28.11 11.99
CA ILE A 45 21.57 26.69 11.83
C ILE A 45 20.80 26.56 10.54
N GLY A 46 21.52 26.16 9.48
CA GLY A 46 20.97 25.87 8.17
C GLY A 46 19.87 24.82 8.28
N LEU A 47 18.76 25.12 7.61
CA LEU A 47 17.67 24.21 7.28
C LEU A 47 18.21 22.89 6.69
N GLY A 48 18.31 21.86 7.52
CA GLY A 48 18.42 20.48 7.07
C GLY A 48 17.07 20.00 6.57
N ILE A 49 16.65 20.46 5.39
CA ILE A 49 15.56 19.81 4.65
C ILE A 49 16.14 18.49 4.15
N GLY A 50 15.92 17.43 4.90
CA GLY A 50 16.16 16.07 4.43
C GLY A 50 15.28 15.83 3.21
N MET A 51 15.89 15.82 2.03
CA MET A 51 15.26 15.31 0.83
C MET A 51 15.01 13.81 1.04
N VAL A 52 13.77 13.44 1.32
CA VAL A 52 13.33 12.06 1.29
C VAL A 52 13.32 11.65 -0.18
N PHE A 53 14.35 10.94 -0.62
CA PHE A 53 14.33 10.27 -1.91
C PHE A 53 13.23 9.22 -1.87
N ALA A 54 12.14 9.45 -2.61
CA ALA A 54 11.14 8.43 -2.90
C ALA A 54 11.71 7.43 -3.91
N GLY A 55 12.68 6.63 -3.48
CA GLY A 55 13.03 5.37 -4.14
C GLY A 55 11.91 4.35 -3.91
N ALA A 56 11.83 3.33 -4.77
CA ALA A 56 10.96 2.18 -4.51
C ALA A 56 11.26 1.61 -3.10
N PRO A 57 10.25 1.15 -2.35
CA PRO A 57 10.49 0.51 -1.06
C PRO A 57 11.51 -0.62 -1.26
N ALA A 58 12.54 -0.64 -0.41
CA ALA A 58 13.65 -1.59 -0.52
C ALA A 58 13.08 -3.03 -0.68
N GLY A 59 13.46 -3.71 -1.77
CA GLY A 59 13.06 -5.10 -2.04
C GLY A 59 12.00 -5.30 -3.13
N ALA A 60 11.29 -4.26 -3.58
CA ALA A 60 10.38 -4.39 -4.72
C ALA A 60 11.14 -4.34 -6.06
N PRO A 61 10.72 -5.11 -7.09
CA PRO A 61 11.23 -4.96 -8.45
C PRO A 61 11.10 -3.50 -8.94
N GLU A 62 12.22 -2.90 -9.35
CA GLU A 62 12.28 -1.50 -9.79
C GLU A 62 11.49 -1.26 -11.08
N ASN A 63 11.48 -2.26 -11.97
CA ASN A 63 10.83 -2.20 -13.26
C ASN A 63 9.44 -2.83 -13.22
N GLU A 64 8.61 -2.46 -14.20
CA GLU A 64 7.36 -3.16 -14.47
C GLU A 64 7.63 -4.65 -14.69
N ILE A 65 6.83 -5.49 -14.04
CA ILE A 65 6.86 -6.94 -14.18
C ILE A 65 5.71 -7.43 -15.04
N ILE A 66 5.92 -8.57 -15.68
CA ILE A 66 4.87 -9.33 -16.35
C ILE A 66 4.46 -10.49 -15.44
N ILE A 67 3.20 -10.49 -15.02
CA ILE A 67 2.58 -11.63 -14.38
C ILE A 67 2.23 -12.62 -15.49
N GLU A 68 3.02 -13.69 -15.55
CA GLU A 68 2.92 -14.71 -16.58
C GLU A 68 1.63 -15.54 -16.49
N GLY A 69 1.21 -16.09 -17.64
CA GLY A 69 0.06 -16.97 -17.74
C GLY A 69 -0.53 -16.98 -19.15
N LYS A 70 -1.70 -17.62 -19.32
CA LYS A 70 -2.40 -17.66 -20.63
C LYS A 70 -2.73 -16.27 -21.19
N LYS A 71 -2.86 -15.28 -20.31
CA LYS A 71 -3.07 -13.87 -20.64
C LYS A 71 -2.18 -13.05 -19.71
N PRO A 72 -0.93 -12.76 -20.09
CA PRO A 72 -0.02 -12.06 -19.20
C PRO A 72 -0.54 -10.68 -18.86
N ALA A 73 -0.23 -10.20 -17.66
CA ALA A 73 -0.64 -8.87 -17.20
C ALA A 73 0.56 -8.06 -16.72
N ARG A 74 0.59 -6.77 -17.05
CA ARG A 74 1.59 -5.85 -16.52
C ARG A 74 1.27 -5.45 -15.09
N PHE A 75 2.31 -5.30 -14.28
CA PHE A 75 2.21 -4.76 -12.93
C PHE A 75 3.46 -3.94 -12.59
N ASN A 76 3.28 -2.77 -12.00
CA ASN A 76 4.38 -1.89 -11.62
C ASN A 76 4.30 -1.56 -10.12
N HIS A 77 5.28 -2.00 -9.34
CA HIS A 77 5.33 -1.73 -7.90
C HIS A 77 5.45 -0.23 -7.59
N ALA A 78 6.32 0.48 -8.31
CA ALA A 78 6.57 1.91 -8.10
C ALA A 78 5.28 2.75 -8.24
N THR A 79 4.41 2.42 -9.21
CA THR A 79 3.10 3.08 -9.35
C THR A 79 2.22 2.88 -8.12
N HIS A 80 2.19 1.69 -7.54
CA HIS A 80 1.34 1.37 -6.39
C HIS A 80 1.92 1.92 -5.09
N SER A 81 3.23 1.82 -4.87
CA SER A 81 3.89 2.36 -3.68
C SER A 81 3.87 3.89 -3.67
N ALA A 82 3.92 4.56 -4.82
CA ALA A 82 3.78 6.01 -4.93
C ALA A 82 2.38 6.51 -4.51
N LEU A 83 1.38 5.63 -4.45
CA LEU A 83 0.07 5.94 -3.88
C LEU A 83 0.04 5.80 -2.36
N GLY A 84 1.11 5.29 -1.73
CA GLY A 84 1.15 4.97 -0.30
C GLY A 84 0.56 3.61 0.04
N LEU A 85 0.52 2.67 -0.91
CA LEU A 85 0.13 1.30 -0.62
C LEU A 85 1.29 0.53 0.01
N GLU A 86 1.05 0.01 1.20
CA GLU A 86 1.99 -0.86 1.91
C GLU A 86 2.09 -2.24 1.24
N CYS A 87 3.25 -2.90 1.39
CA CYS A 87 3.49 -4.23 0.81
C CYS A 87 2.41 -5.24 1.22
N GLY A 88 1.97 -5.15 2.47
CA GLY A 88 0.94 -6.00 3.09
C GLY A 88 -0.46 -5.86 2.52
N VAL A 89 -0.74 -4.85 1.70
CA VAL A 89 -2.03 -4.73 1.00
C VAL A 89 -2.22 -5.88 -0.01
N CYS A 90 -1.11 -6.37 -0.57
CA CYS A 90 -1.09 -7.45 -1.55
C CYS A 90 -0.41 -8.71 -1.02
N HIS A 91 0.72 -8.57 -0.35
CA HIS A 91 1.49 -9.70 0.18
C HIS A 91 1.01 -10.04 1.58
N HIS A 92 0.37 -11.19 1.74
CA HIS A 92 -0.12 -11.70 3.02
C HIS A 92 0.38 -13.12 3.26
N ASP A 93 0.33 -13.56 4.51
CA ASP A 93 0.61 -14.95 4.88
C ASP A 93 -0.59 -15.88 4.67
N GLY A 94 -0.45 -17.15 5.06
CA GLY A 94 -1.52 -18.15 4.96
C GLY A 94 -2.73 -17.89 5.88
N GLU A 95 -2.56 -17.04 6.90
CA GLU A 95 -3.64 -16.62 7.81
C GLU A 95 -4.27 -15.29 7.37
N HIS A 96 -3.86 -14.77 6.21
CA HIS A 96 -4.29 -13.50 5.64
C HIS A 96 -3.81 -12.27 6.45
N SER A 97 -2.74 -12.41 7.23
CA SER A 97 -2.08 -11.29 7.88
C SER A 97 -1.18 -10.56 6.88
N PRO A 98 -1.17 -9.22 6.86
CA PRO A 98 -0.33 -8.44 5.95
C PRO A 98 1.16 -8.64 6.28
N LEU A 99 1.97 -8.90 5.25
CA LEU A 99 3.42 -8.94 5.38
C LEU A 99 4.00 -7.52 5.43
N THR A 100 5.09 -7.35 6.18
CA THR A 100 5.83 -6.08 6.26
C THR A 100 6.99 -6.08 5.26
N ALA A 101 7.57 -4.90 5.00
CA ALA A 101 8.76 -4.81 4.15
C ALA A 101 9.93 -5.61 4.74
N GLU A 102 10.05 -5.62 6.07
CA GLU A 102 11.09 -6.37 6.79
C GLU A 102 10.90 -7.88 6.66
N SER A 103 9.66 -8.38 6.78
CA SER A 103 9.40 -9.82 6.64
C SER A 103 9.59 -10.30 5.21
N ILE A 104 9.25 -9.46 4.23
CA ILE A 104 9.52 -9.71 2.81
C ILE A 104 11.02 -9.75 2.52
N ALA A 105 11.80 -8.79 3.05
CA ALA A 105 13.24 -8.73 2.85
C ALA A 105 13.99 -9.90 3.54
N ALA A 106 13.39 -10.51 4.56
CA ALA A 106 13.95 -11.65 5.27
C ALA A 106 13.69 -13.01 4.58
N LEU A 107 12.87 -13.05 3.53
CA LEU A 107 12.59 -14.29 2.80
C LEU A 107 13.85 -14.82 2.11
N ALA A 108 14.08 -16.13 2.25
CA ALA A 108 15.19 -16.81 1.59
C ALA A 108 14.99 -16.90 0.07
N ASP A 109 13.74 -17.09 -0.37
CA ASP A 109 13.36 -17.13 -1.78
C ASP A 109 12.19 -16.17 -2.06
N PRO A 110 12.39 -15.08 -2.82
CA PRO A 110 11.32 -14.17 -3.19
C PRO A 110 10.26 -14.81 -4.11
N ALA A 111 10.51 -15.99 -4.69
CA ALA A 111 9.49 -16.72 -5.44
C ALA A 111 8.30 -17.16 -4.55
N GLU A 112 8.48 -17.27 -3.23
CA GLU A 112 7.41 -17.56 -2.27
C GLU A 112 6.33 -16.45 -2.24
N LEU A 113 6.69 -15.21 -2.60
CA LEU A 113 5.75 -14.08 -2.67
C LEU A 113 4.82 -14.13 -3.87
N ARG A 114 5.11 -15.00 -4.86
CA ARG A 114 4.24 -15.15 -6.02
C ARG A 114 2.93 -15.74 -5.54
N CYS A 115 1.81 -15.13 -5.92
CA CYS A 115 0.48 -15.58 -5.50
C CYS A 115 0.30 -17.08 -5.73
N VAL A 116 0.77 -17.59 -6.88
CA VAL A 116 0.68 -19.00 -7.29
C VAL A 116 1.56 -19.97 -6.50
N ALA A 117 2.48 -19.49 -5.67
CA ALA A 117 3.26 -20.33 -4.76
C ALA A 117 2.35 -20.96 -3.69
N CYS A 118 1.31 -20.23 -3.24
CA CYS A 118 0.30 -20.72 -2.30
C CYS A 118 -1.06 -20.95 -2.98
N HIS A 119 -1.47 -20.07 -3.88
CA HIS A 119 -2.72 -20.14 -4.63
C HIS A 119 -2.59 -21.06 -5.86
N ASN A 120 -2.53 -22.36 -5.59
CA ASN A 120 -2.39 -23.42 -6.58
C ASN A 120 -3.32 -24.60 -6.25
N ASP A 121 -3.23 -25.68 -7.01
CA ASP A 121 -4.11 -26.85 -6.89
C ASP A 121 -4.05 -27.55 -5.51
N ALA A 122 -3.00 -27.32 -4.72
CA ALA A 122 -2.88 -27.84 -3.36
C ALA A 122 -3.54 -26.95 -2.29
N HIS A 123 -3.99 -25.74 -2.65
CA HIS A 123 -4.62 -24.83 -1.70
C HIS A 123 -5.92 -25.44 -1.14
N PRO A 124 -6.18 -25.40 0.19
CA PRO A 124 -7.32 -26.08 0.81
C PRO A 124 -8.67 -25.52 0.34
N ASN A 125 -8.72 -24.22 0.03
CA ASN A 125 -9.89 -23.59 -0.56
C ASN A 125 -9.81 -23.63 -2.10
N LYS A 126 -10.72 -24.37 -2.74
CA LYS A 126 -10.83 -24.54 -4.20
C LYS A 126 -11.06 -23.22 -4.96
N ASP A 127 -11.75 -22.27 -4.35
CA ASP A 127 -12.03 -20.98 -4.98
C ASP A 127 -10.78 -20.08 -5.04
N MET A 128 -9.74 -20.43 -4.27
CA MET A 128 -8.47 -19.73 -4.21
C MET A 128 -7.34 -20.43 -4.96
N GLN A 129 -7.63 -21.54 -5.67
CA GLN A 129 -6.62 -22.29 -6.44
C GLN A 129 -6.33 -21.64 -7.80
N LYS A 130 -7.29 -20.88 -8.34
CA LYS A 130 -7.22 -20.36 -9.71
C LYS A 130 -6.55 -18.99 -9.73
N PRO A 131 -5.42 -18.81 -10.44
CA PRO A 131 -4.72 -17.53 -10.48
C PRO A 131 -5.61 -16.38 -10.96
N LYS A 132 -6.43 -16.62 -12.00
CA LYS A 132 -7.39 -15.63 -12.52
C LYS A 132 -8.29 -15.08 -11.41
N ASP A 133 -8.82 -15.95 -10.56
CA ASP A 133 -9.79 -15.56 -9.55
C ASP A 133 -9.12 -14.80 -8.41
N VAL A 134 -7.94 -15.23 -7.97
CA VAL A 134 -7.13 -14.55 -6.95
C VAL A 134 -6.69 -13.16 -7.40
N PHE A 135 -6.12 -13.04 -8.61
CA PHE A 135 -5.67 -11.75 -9.14
C PHE A 135 -6.85 -10.79 -9.38
N HIS A 136 -7.97 -11.26 -9.93
CA HIS A 136 -9.13 -10.37 -10.13
C HIS A 136 -9.77 -9.97 -8.80
N ALA A 137 -9.83 -10.88 -7.81
CA ALA A 137 -10.34 -10.57 -6.49
C ALA A 137 -9.53 -9.48 -5.79
N ARG A 138 -8.20 -9.49 -5.90
CA ARG A 138 -7.34 -8.47 -5.28
C ARG A 138 -7.17 -7.21 -6.12
N CYS A 139 -6.74 -7.35 -7.37
CA CYS A 139 -6.37 -6.23 -8.24
C CYS A 139 -7.61 -5.51 -8.77
N GLN A 140 -8.53 -6.24 -9.40
CA GLN A 140 -9.68 -5.62 -10.07
C GLN A 140 -10.65 -5.00 -9.06
N THR A 141 -10.87 -5.65 -7.91
CA THR A 141 -11.71 -5.09 -6.84
C THR A 141 -11.13 -3.79 -6.32
N CYS A 142 -9.84 -3.75 -5.98
CA CYS A 142 -9.19 -2.52 -5.51
C CYS A 142 -9.25 -1.40 -6.56
N HIS A 143 -9.06 -1.73 -7.84
CA HIS A 143 -9.17 -0.74 -8.92
C HIS A 143 -10.58 -0.18 -9.08
N LYS A 144 -11.62 -1.00 -8.85
CA LYS A 144 -13.04 -0.60 -8.90
C LYS A 144 -13.44 0.25 -7.69
N GLU A 145 -13.07 -0.19 -6.49
CA GLU A 145 -13.39 0.50 -5.24
C GLU A 145 -12.58 1.79 -5.08
N GLY A 146 -11.37 1.79 -5.62
CA GLY A 146 -10.42 2.89 -5.55
C GLY A 146 -9.66 2.95 -4.23
N TYR A 147 -8.64 3.80 -4.21
CA TYR A 147 -7.82 4.09 -3.04
C TYR A 147 -7.52 5.59 -3.03
N GLN A 148 -7.80 6.26 -1.89
CA GLN A 148 -7.65 7.71 -1.74
C GLN A 148 -8.30 8.53 -2.87
N GLY A 149 -9.49 8.12 -3.33
CA GLY A 149 -10.23 8.79 -4.40
C GLY A 149 -9.68 8.56 -5.82
N LYS A 150 -8.66 7.72 -5.99
CA LYS A 150 -8.14 7.30 -7.29
C LYS A 150 -8.62 5.88 -7.62
N THR A 151 -8.98 5.63 -8.86
CA THR A 151 -9.33 4.30 -9.36
C THR A 151 -8.23 3.78 -10.28
N GLY A 152 -8.19 2.45 -10.44
CA GLY A 152 -7.24 1.78 -11.31
C GLY A 152 -7.87 1.30 -12.61
N PRO A 153 -7.07 0.74 -13.52
CA PRO A 153 -7.56 0.14 -14.76
C PRO A 153 -8.50 -1.05 -14.49
N THR A 154 -9.63 -1.08 -15.19
CA THR A 154 -10.64 -2.15 -15.01
C THR A 154 -10.97 -2.90 -16.30
N LYS A 155 -10.55 -2.38 -17.46
CA LYS A 155 -10.76 -3.07 -18.74
C LYS A 155 -9.71 -4.16 -18.91
N CYS A 156 -10.10 -5.25 -19.56
CA CYS A 156 -9.25 -6.43 -19.72
C CYS A 156 -7.89 -6.08 -20.35
N THR A 157 -7.87 -5.20 -21.35
CA THR A 157 -6.68 -4.83 -22.12
C THR A 157 -5.78 -3.81 -21.44
N ASP A 158 -6.25 -3.19 -20.36
CA ASP A 158 -5.44 -2.20 -19.64
C ASP A 158 -4.33 -2.92 -18.86
N CYS A 159 -4.66 -4.05 -18.24
CA CYS A 159 -3.71 -4.92 -17.56
C CYS A 159 -3.13 -6.00 -18.48
N HIS A 160 -3.97 -6.71 -19.23
CA HIS A 160 -3.52 -7.85 -20.03
C HIS A 160 -2.88 -7.42 -21.35
N VAL A 161 -1.62 -7.83 -21.53
CA VAL A 161 -0.87 -7.59 -22.76
C VAL A 161 -1.15 -8.69 -23.78
N ARG A 162 -1.30 -8.29 -25.05
CA ARG A 162 -1.31 -9.25 -26.15
C ARG A 162 0.11 -9.80 -26.28
N GLN A 163 0.26 -11.12 -26.30
CA GLN A 163 1.56 -11.82 -26.35
C GLN A 163 2.39 -11.60 -27.63
N ASN A 164 2.11 -10.58 -28.44
CA ASN A 164 2.82 -10.27 -29.69
C ASN A 164 3.39 -8.85 -29.72
N LYS A 165 3.77 -8.29 -28.56
CA LYS A 165 4.72 -7.17 -28.57
C LYS A 165 5.89 -7.59 -27.69
N ALA A 166 6.87 -8.24 -28.32
CA ALA A 166 8.23 -8.15 -27.82
C ALA A 166 8.48 -6.68 -27.49
N LEU A 167 8.86 -6.40 -26.25
CA LEU A 167 9.38 -5.09 -25.87
C LEU A 167 10.76 -4.95 -26.53
N GLU A 168 10.74 -4.79 -27.86
CA GLU A 168 11.88 -4.23 -28.58
C GLU A 168 11.87 -2.74 -28.30
N GLY A 169 12.83 -2.31 -27.48
CA GLY A 169 13.42 -0.97 -27.46
C GLY A 169 12.47 0.21 -27.22
N CYS A 170 12.52 0.76 -26.01
CA CYS A 170 12.67 2.18 -25.70
C CYS A 170 12.94 2.31 -24.20
#